data_AF-A0A7C1SYI8-F1
#
_entry.id   AF-A0A7C1SYI8-F1
#
_cell.length_a   1.000
_cell.length_b   1.000
_cell.length_c   1.000
_cell.angle_alpha   90.00
_cell.angle_beta   90.00
_cell.angle_gamma   90.00
#
_symmetry.space_group_name_H-M   'P 1'
#
loop_
_entity.id
_entity.type
_entity.pdbx_description
1 polymer ?
#
loop_
_entity_poly.entity_id
_entity_poly.type
_entity_poly.pdbx_seq_one_letter_code
_entity_poly.pdbx_strand_id
1 'polypeptide(L)' 'MKQLLKALRARHSIVAAKIDEEQRRPQPDGIRVRALKKIKLRLKEQIMLLERGEAMKAAAVRSKASSFGTPLLAGR' A
#
# COMPACT_ATOMS: atom_id res chain seq x y z
N MET A 1 6.91 -6.97 7.50
CA MET A 1 6.24 -5.86 6.78
C MET A 1 5.32 -6.33 5.64
N LYS A 2 5.72 -7.31 4.81
CA LYS A 2 4.88 -7.88 3.73
C LYS A 2 3.48 -8.36 4.17
N GLN A 3 3.34 -8.87 5.39
CA GLN A 3 2.05 -9.34 5.92
C GLN A 3 1.03 -8.21 6.18
N LEU A 4 1.50 -7.03 6.61
CA LEU A 4 0.63 -5.88 6.86
C LEU A 4 0.04 -5.34 5.55
N LEU A 5 0.88 -5.20 4.53
CA LEU A 5 0.44 -4.79 3.19
C LEU A 5 -0.57 -5.79 2.60
N LYS A 6 -0.31 -7.10 2.76
CA LYS A 6 -1.23 -8.17 2.33
C LYS A 6 -2.59 -8.05 3.05
N ALA A 7 -2.58 -7.82 4.36
CA ALA A 7 -3.79 -7.64 5.15
C ALA A 7 -4.59 -6.38 4.74
N LEU A 8 -3.92 -5.27 4.48
CA LEU A 8 -4.56 -4.04 4.00
C LEU A 8 -5.19 -4.21 2.63
N ARG A 9 -4.50 -4.88 1.70
CA ARG A 9 -5.04 -5.21 0.37
C ARG A 9 -6.26 -6.13 0.48
N ALA A 10 -6.22 -7.14 1.36
CA ALA A 10 -7.36 -8.01 1.62
C ALA A 10 -8.57 -7.21 2.17
N ARG A 11 -8.36 -6.35 3.17
CA ARG A 11 -9.41 -5.48 3.70
C ARG A 11 -9.97 -4.53 2.64
N HIS A 12 -9.12 -3.96 1.80
CA HIS A 12 -9.55 -3.10 0.69
C HIS A 12 -10.44 -3.86 -0.30
N SER A 13 -10.08 -5.11 -0.64
CA SER A 13 -10.89 -5.97 -1.50
C SER A 13 -12.26 -6.29 -0.90
N ILE A 14 -12.30 -6.59 0.41
CA ILE A 14 -13.56 -6.86 1.13
C ILE A 14 -14.48 -5.65 1.11
N VAL A 15 -13.94 -4.45 1.36
CA VAL A 15 -14.74 -3.22 1.33
C VAL A 15 -15.24 -2.91 -0.07
N ALA A 16 -14.45 -3.18 -1.12
CA ALA A 16 -14.89 -3.05 -2.50
C ALA A 16 -16.07 -3.99 -2.81
N ALA A 17 -15.95 -5.28 -2.45
CA ALA A 17 -17.03 -6.24 -2.63
C ALA A 17 -18.32 -5.84 -1.90
N LYS A 18 -18.21 -5.32 -0.66
CA LYS A 18 -19.36 -4.79 0.09
C LYS A 18 -20.02 -3.58 -0.57
N ILE A 19 -19.24 -2.72 -1.24
CA ILE A 19 -19.81 -1.60 -2.00
C ILE A 19 -20.60 -2.15 -3.19
N ASP A 20 -20.02 -3.09 -3.93
CA ASP A 20 -20.65 -3.67 -5.13
C ASP A 20 -21.93 -4.43 -4.78
N GLU A 21 -21.93 -5.18 -3.67
CA GLU A 21 -23.11 -5.86 -3.14
C GLU A 21 -24.22 -4.86 -2.78
N GLU A 22 -23.88 -3.77 -2.08
CA GLU A 22 -24.87 -2.78 -1.65
C GLU A 22 -25.41 -1.94 -2.81
N GLN A 23 -24.62 -1.73 -3.86
CA GLN A 23 -25.06 -1.06 -5.08
C GLN A 23 -25.93 -1.95 -5.97
N ARG A 24 -25.80 -3.29 -5.88
CA ARG A 24 -26.68 -4.23 -6.59
C ARG A 24 -28.05 -4.38 -5.93
N ARG A 25 -28.23 -3.91 -4.69
CA ARG A 25 -29.52 -4.00 -4.01
C ARG A 25 -30.58 -3.15 -4.74
N PRO A 26 -31.84 -3.61 -4.84
CA PRO A 26 -32.94 -2.85 -5.43
C PRO A 26 -33.19 -1.49 -4.75
N GLN A 27 -32.84 -1.38 -3.47
CA GLN A 27 -32.82 -0.11 -2.71
C GLN A 27 -31.45 0.05 -2.05
N PRO A 28 -30.51 0.76 -2.69
CA PRO A 28 -29.18 0.97 -2.12
C PRO A 28 -29.22 2.01 -0.98
N ASP A 29 -28.66 1.66 0.17
CA ASP A 29 -28.43 2.62 1.26
C ASP A 29 -27.27 3.55 0.89
N GLY A 30 -27.60 4.76 0.43
CA GLY A 30 -26.62 5.76 0.05
C GLY A 30 -25.70 6.21 1.20
N ILE A 31 -26.16 6.18 2.46
CA ILE A 31 -25.32 6.52 3.61
C ILE A 31 -24.25 5.44 3.80
N ARG A 32 -24.68 4.18 3.78
CA ARG A 32 -23.79 3.02 3.91
C ARG A 32 -22.77 2.95 2.77
N VAL A 33 -23.19 3.16 1.52
CA VAL A 33 -22.28 3.21 0.37
C VAL A 33 -21.25 4.34 0.52
N ARG A 34 -21.66 5.53 0.98
CA ARG A 34 -20.73 6.65 1.23
C ARG A 34 -19.73 6.31 2.34
N ALA A 35 -20.18 5.69 3.43
CA ALA A 35 -19.31 5.27 4.53
C ALA A 35 -18.28 4.22 4.05
N LEU A 36 -18.72 3.21 3.30
CA LEU A 36 -17.83 2.20 2.73
C LEU A 36 -16.80 2.80 1.75
N LYS A 37 -17.21 3.76 0.91
CA LYS A 37 -16.29 4.48 0.02
C LYS A 37 -15.22 5.27 0.78
N LYS A 38 -15.59 5.92 1.90
CA LYS A 38 -14.61 6.59 2.78
C LYS A 38 -13.61 5.59 3.37
N ILE A 39 -14.08 4.44 3.84
CA ILE A 39 -13.20 3.37 4.36
C ILE A 39 -12.26 2.87 3.27
N LYS A 40 -12.76 2.63 2.04
CA LYS A 40 -11.96 2.23 0.89
C LYS A 40 -10.85 3.25 0.58
N LEU A 41 -11.18 4.54 0.60
CA LEU A 41 -10.21 5.62 0.38
C LEU A 41 -9.09 5.61 1.43
N ARG A 42 -9.45 5.52 2.72
CA ARG A 42 -8.46 5.46 3.81
C ARG A 42 -7.53 4.25 3.70
N LEU A 43 -8.07 3.08 3.33
CA LEU A 43 -7.25 1.88 3.11
C LEU A 43 -6.30 2.06 1.93
N LYS A 44 -6.75 2.70 0.84
CA LYS A 44 -5.88 3.04 -0.30
C LYS A 44 -4.74 3.97 0.11
N GLU A 45 -5.03 5.02 0.89
CA GLU A 45 -4.02 5.95 1.42
C GLU A 45 -2.97 5.21 2.26
N GLN A 46 -3.40 4.33 3.17
CA GLN A 46 -2.49 3.53 4.00
C GLN A 46 -1.59 2.60 3.17
N ILE A 47 -2.13 1.97 2.13
CA ILE A 47 -1.36 1.13 1.21
C ILE A 47 -0.29 1.98 0.50
N MET A 48 -0.67 3.13 -0.06
CA MET A 48 0.26 4.02 -0.76
C MET A 48 1.39 4.53 0.15
N LEU A 49 1.06 4.91 1.38
CA LEU A 49 2.06 5.37 2.36
C LEU A 49 3.05 4.26 2.72
N LEU A 50 2.57 3.02 2.93
CA LEU A 50 3.44 1.89 3.21
C LEU A 50 4.29 1.50 2.01
N GLU A 51 3.74 1.50 0.80
CA GLU A 51 4.48 1.22 -0.44
C GLU A 51 5.57 2.26 -0.68
N ARG A 52 5.27 3.54 -0.44
CA ARG A 52 6.26 4.62 -0.52
C ARG A 52 7.35 4.48 0.53
N GLY A 53 6.99 4.12 1.77
CA GLY A 53 7.95 3.86 2.85
C GLY A 53 8.87 2.68 2.55
N GLU A 54 8.32 1.59 2.01
CA GLU A 54 9.08 0.42 1.55
C GLU A 54 10.05 0.79 0.41
N ALA A 55 9.59 1.56 -0.57
CA ALA A 55 10.43 2.04 -1.67
C ALA A 55 11.59 2.93 -1.17
N MET A 56 11.33 3.84 -0.24
CA MET A 56 12.37 4.67 0.36
C MET A 56 13.36 3.85 1.18
N LYS A 57 12.88 2.86 1.94
CA LYS A 57 13.75 1.94 2.69
C LYS A 57 14.65 1.13 1.74
N ALA A 58 14.10 0.63 0.63
CA ALA A 58 14.86 -0.10 -0.38
C ALA A 58 15.93 0.79 -1.04
N ALA A 59 15.62 2.06 -1.32
CA ALA A 59 16.58 3.02 -1.87
C ALA A 59 17.73 3.33 -0.89
N ALA A 60 17.42 3.52 0.39
CA ALA A 60 18.43 3.78 1.43
C ALA A 60 19.39 2.58 1.65
N VAL A 61 18.87 1.35 1.56
CA VAL A 61 19.72 0.14 1.62
C VAL A 61 20.66 0.08 0.42
N ARG A 62 20.18 0.43 -0.79
CA ARG A 62 20.99 0.42 -2.01
C ARG A 62 22.13 1.46 -1.96
N SER A 63 21.89 2.66 -1.44
CA SER A 63 22.94 3.68 -1.28
C SER A 63 23.96 3.34 -0.20
N LYS A 64 23.54 2.66 0.88
CA LYS A 64 24.46 2.14 1.91
C LYS A 64 25.39 1.06 1.35
N ALA A 65 24.89 0.19 0.48
CA ALA A 65 25.67 -0.86 -0.17
C ALA A 65 26.72 -0.31 -1.15
N SER A 66 26.43 0.78 -1.88
CA SER A 66 27.41 1.44 -2.75
C SER A 66 28.49 2.22 -2.00
N SER A 67 28.24 2.58 -0.73
CA SER A 67 29.22 3.25 0.13
C SER A 67 30.27 2.29 0.71
N PHE A 68 30.00 0.98 0.74
CA PHE A 68 30.91 -0.05 1.27
C PHE A 68 31.64 -0.76 0.11
N GLY A 69 32.61 -0.07 -0.48
CA GLY A 69 33.74 -0.73 -1.14
C GLY A 69 33.79 -0.64 -2.68
N THR A 70 34.76 0.14 -3.16
CA THR A 70 35.93 -0.43 -3.84
C THR A 70 37.12 0.49 -3.54
N PRO A 71 38.14 0.07 -2.76
CA PRO A 71 39.43 0.72 -2.85
C PRO A 71 39.97 0.41 -4.25
N LEU A 72 39.95 1.42 -5.12
CA LEU A 72 40.59 1.35 -6.42
C LEU A 72 42.07 1.06 -6.18
N LEU A 73 42.50 -0.13 -6.61
CA LEU A 73 43.88 -0.48 -6.84
C LEU A 73 44.44 0.48 -7.89
N ALA A 74 44.98 1.61 -7.43
CA ALA A 74 45.79 2.50 -8.25
C ALA A 74 47.21 1.92 -8.28
N GLY A 75 47.56 1.32 -9.41
CA GLY A 75 48.89 0.80 -9.66
C GLY A 75 49.94 1.91 -9.71
N ARG A 76 51.19 1.55 -9.40
CA ARG A 76 52.35 1.55 -10.30
C ARG A 76 53.52 0.85 -9.62
#